data_AF-A0A369H5V1-F1
#
_entry.id   AF-A0A369H5V1-F1
#
_cell.length_a   1.000
_cell.length_b   1.000
_cell.length_c   1.000
_cell.angle_alpha   90.00
_cell.angle_beta   90.00
_cell.angle_gamma   90.00
#
_symmetry.space_group_name_H-M   'P 1'
#
loop_
_entity.id
_entity.type
_entity.pdbx_description
1 polymer ?
#
loop_
_entity_poly.entity_id
_entity_poly.type
_entity_poly.pdbx_seq_one_letter_code
_entity_poly.pdbx_strand_id
1 'polypeptide(L)'
;MVQTSTIITASAVSFAAAILAYAVYFDNQRRSHAEFRRDLRRNERRQARAEREEAEASTRLRREAIKAKVDAAKEEGFPTGVEERETFFNDQVGAGEMLSADPAGAMDAALAFYKGLKVYPAPGELVKIYDNTVPKPILDILADMIAYDKTLDIRPRSAGHGFDLADMPSVGLD
;
A
#
# COMPACT_ATOMS: atom_id res chain seq x y z
N MET A 1 -0.66 9.33 57.42
CA MET A 1 -0.39 9.02 56.01
C MET A 1 -1.72 8.92 55.29
N VAL A 2 -2.00 9.80 54.32
CA VAL A 2 -3.22 9.69 53.50
C VAL A 2 -3.08 8.44 52.64
N GLN A 3 -4.08 7.55 52.66
CA GLN A 3 -4.05 6.32 51.88
C GLN A 3 -4.15 6.65 50.39
N THR A 4 -3.33 6.01 49.55
CA THR A 4 -3.32 6.19 48.09
C THR A 4 -4.71 6.00 47.47
N SER A 5 -5.52 5.09 48.02
CA SER A 5 -6.90 4.86 47.63
C SER A 5 -7.79 6.09 47.82
N THR A 6 -7.59 6.88 48.89
CA THR A 6 -8.34 8.12 49.12
C THR A 6 -8.00 9.18 48.08
N ILE A 7 -6.73 9.27 47.66
CA ILE A 7 -6.27 10.21 46.64
C ILE A 7 -6.83 9.84 45.26
N ILE A 8 -6.81 8.55 44.91
CA ILE A 8 -7.36 8.06 43.64
C ILE A 8 -8.88 8.27 43.57
N THR A 9 -9.61 8.01 44.66
CA THR A 9 -11.06 8.20 44.68
C THR A 9 -11.43 9.69 44.61
N ALA A 10 -10.74 10.53 45.39
CA ALA A 10 -10.97 11.98 45.38
C ALA A 10 -10.66 12.60 44.00
N SER A 11 -9.60 12.15 43.32
CA SER A 11 -9.25 12.63 41.99
C SER A 11 -10.28 12.16 40.95
N ALA A 12 -10.67 10.88 40.96
CA ALA A 12 -11.67 10.35 40.03
C ALA A 12 -13.02 11.08 40.16
N VAL A 13 -13.49 11.33 41.38
CA VAL A 13 -14.73 12.09 41.65
C VAL A 13 -14.63 13.51 41.12
N SER A 14 -13.48 14.17 41.33
CA SER A 14 -13.25 15.54 40.86
C SER A 14 -13.22 15.62 39.33
N PHE A 15 -12.56 14.67 38.65
CA PHE A 15 -12.55 14.59 37.19
C PHE A 15 -13.95 14.35 36.62
N ALA A 16 -14.71 13.43 37.20
CA ALA A 16 -16.07 13.15 36.77
C ALA A 16 -16.97 14.39 36.90
N ALA A 17 -16.88 15.12 38.03
CA ALA A 17 -17.62 16.36 38.24
C ALA A 17 -17.25 17.44 37.21
N ALA A 18 -15.96 17.59 36.87
CA ALA A 18 -15.50 18.54 35.86
C ALA A 18 -16.04 18.21 34.45
N ILE A 19 -16.07 16.93 34.07
CA ILE A 19 -16.63 16.48 32.79
C ILE A 19 -18.13 16.79 32.70
N LEU A 20 -18.88 16.51 33.77
CA LEU A 20 -20.33 16.79 33.83
C LEU A 20 -20.61 18.30 33.75
N ALA A 21 -19.86 19.11 34.50
CA ALA A 21 -19.98 20.56 34.44
C ALA A 21 -19.69 21.11 33.04
N TYR A 22 -18.64 20.60 32.39
CA TYR A 22 -18.32 20.97 31.01
C TYR A 22 -19.41 20.56 30.02
N ALA A 23 -19.99 19.37 30.18
CA ALA A 23 -21.08 18.89 29.31
C ALA A 23 -22.31 19.80 29.38
N VAL A 24 -22.71 20.23 30.59
CA VAL A 24 -23.83 21.18 30.77
C VAL A 24 -23.51 22.54 30.15
N TYR A 25 -22.32 23.07 30.39
CA TYR A 25 -21.86 24.32 29.75
C TYR A 25 -21.91 24.22 28.22
N PHE A 26 -21.40 23.13 27.67
CA PHE A 26 -21.33 22.89 26.22
C PHE A 26 -22.72 22.79 25.57
N ASP A 27 -23.66 22.05 26.17
CA ASP A 27 -25.04 21.96 25.65
C ASP A 27 -25.75 23.32 25.66
N ASN A 28 -25.60 24.09 26.74
CA ASN A 28 -26.13 25.45 26.80
C ASN A 28 -25.51 26.34 25.71
N GLN A 29 -24.19 26.29 25.54
CA GLN A 29 -23.49 27.10 24.54
C GLN A 29 -23.94 26.74 23.11
N ARG A 30 -24.13 25.45 22.83
CA ARG A 30 -24.61 24.93 21.53
C ARG A 30 -26.02 25.42 21.18
N ARG A 31 -26.93 25.44 22.15
CA ARG A 31 -28.33 25.84 21.93
C ARG A 31 -28.47 27.36 21.82
N SER A 32 -27.81 28.09 22.71
CA SER A 32 -28.04 29.53 22.90
C SER A 32 -27.24 30.43 21.94
N HIS A 33 -26.07 30.00 21.45
CA HIS A 33 -25.18 30.86 20.67
C HIS A 33 -24.99 30.41 19.22
N ALA A 34 -25.35 31.29 18.27
CA ALA A 34 -25.22 31.02 16.83
C ALA A 34 -23.74 30.94 16.37
N GLU A 35 -22.88 31.86 16.83
CA GLU A 35 -21.45 31.88 16.48
C GLU A 35 -20.73 30.61 16.94
N PHE A 36 -21.01 30.12 18.15
CA PHE A 36 -20.45 28.86 18.66
C PHE A 36 -20.77 27.66 17.75
N ARG A 37 -22.00 27.58 17.22
CA ARG A 37 -22.37 26.53 16.24
C ARG A 37 -21.63 26.68 14.92
N ARG A 38 -21.44 27.92 14.45
CA ARG A 38 -20.70 28.20 13.19
C ARG A 38 -19.24 27.79 13.34
N ASP A 39 -18.63 28.12 14.47
CA ASP A 39 -17.26 27.77 14.79
C ASP A 39 -17.09 26.26 14.94
N LEU A 40 -18.04 25.56 15.58
CA LEU A 40 -18.02 24.09 15.66
C LEU A 40 -18.04 23.45 14.27
N ARG A 41 -18.97 23.86 13.40
CA ARG A 41 -19.04 23.37 12.00
C ARG A 41 -17.78 23.70 11.21
N ARG A 42 -17.17 24.87 11.45
CA ARG A 42 -15.92 25.29 10.79
C ARG A 42 -14.76 24.40 11.25
N ASN A 43 -14.67 24.10 12.54
CA ASN A 43 -13.65 23.24 13.12
C ASN A 43 -13.80 21.79 12.64
N GLU A 44 -15.02 21.23 12.64
CA GLU A 44 -15.31 19.91 12.07
C GLU A 44 -14.87 19.82 10.61
N ARG A 45 -15.20 20.82 9.79
CA ARG A 45 -14.76 20.88 8.38
C ARG A 45 -13.25 21.00 8.24
N ARG A 46 -12.58 21.71 9.15
CA ARG A 46 -11.11 21.84 9.15
C ARG A 46 -10.45 20.52 9.54
N GLN A 47 -10.95 19.84 10.57
CA GLN A 47 -10.47 18.52 10.99
C GLN A 47 -10.67 17.49 9.86
N ALA A 48 -11.86 17.43 9.27
CA ALA A 48 -12.12 16.53 8.15
C ALA A 48 -11.27 16.83 6.90
N ARG A 49 -10.86 18.09 6.70
CA ARG A 49 -9.89 18.44 5.64
C ARG A 49 -8.47 18.01 6.01
N ALA A 50 -8.04 18.28 7.24
CA ALA A 50 -6.73 17.88 7.74
C ALA A 50 -6.55 16.36 7.70
N GLU A 51 -7.54 15.57 8.16
CA GLU A 51 -7.51 14.11 8.10
C GLU A 51 -7.39 13.59 6.66
N ARG A 52 -8.08 14.22 5.70
CA ARG A 52 -7.96 13.89 4.27
C ARG A 52 -6.58 14.24 3.73
N GLU A 53 -6.08 15.43 4.03
CA GLU A 53 -4.75 15.88 3.61
C GLU A 53 -3.64 14.99 4.20
N GLU A 54 -3.77 14.54 5.45
CA GLU A 54 -2.87 13.58 6.09
C GLU A 54 -2.95 12.19 5.46
N ALA A 55 -4.15 11.71 5.11
CA ALA A 55 -4.34 10.45 4.39
C ALA A 55 -3.74 10.51 2.97
N GLU A 56 -3.93 11.62 2.26
CA GLU A 56 -3.33 11.85 0.94
C GLU A 56 -1.80 12.02 1.03
N ALA A 57 -1.29 12.66 2.07
CA ALA A 57 0.14 12.79 2.31
C ALA A 57 0.78 11.44 2.64
N SER A 58 0.19 10.65 3.52
CA SER A 58 0.70 9.32 3.89
C SER A 58 0.70 8.35 2.71
N THR A 59 -0.35 8.36 1.88
CA THR A 59 -0.37 7.56 0.64
C THR A 59 0.67 8.02 -0.37
N ARG A 60 0.90 9.33 -0.52
CA ARG A 60 1.96 9.88 -1.38
C ARG A 60 3.35 9.45 -0.89
N LEU A 61 3.63 9.61 0.41
CA LEU A 61 4.89 9.21 1.03
C LEU A 61 5.15 7.71 0.85
N ARG A 62 4.12 6.87 1.02
CA ARG A 62 4.24 5.42 0.77
C ARG A 62 4.62 5.13 -0.68
N ARG A 63 3.98 5.79 -1.66
CA ARG A 63 4.32 5.63 -3.08
C ARG A 63 5.73 6.11 -3.41
N GLU A 64 6.17 7.21 -2.82
CA GLU A 64 7.55 7.70 -2.98
C GLU A 64 8.57 6.71 -2.41
N ALA A 65 8.29 6.12 -1.24
CA ALA A 65 9.14 5.08 -0.66
C ALA A 65 9.21 3.82 -1.55
N ILE A 66 8.08 3.40 -2.14
CA ILE A 66 8.03 2.28 -3.08
C ILE A 66 8.92 2.57 -4.30
N LYS A 67 8.79 3.76 -4.91
CA LYS A 67 9.60 4.16 -6.07
C LYS A 67 11.09 4.16 -5.74
N ALA A 68 11.48 4.75 -4.61
CA ALA A 68 12.87 4.79 -4.17
C ALA A 68 13.46 3.38 -4.01
N LYS A 69 12.71 2.42 -3.45
CA LYS A 69 13.15 1.03 -3.34
C LYS A 69 13.30 0.33 -4.70
N VAL A 70 12.38 0.59 -5.63
CA VAL A 70 12.47 0.03 -6.99
C VAL A 70 13.67 0.60 -7.74
N ASP A 71 13.92 1.90 -7.64
CA ASP A 71 15.07 2.54 -8.28
C ASP A 71 16.39 2.02 -7.70
N ALA A 72 16.49 1.91 -6.37
CA ALA A 72 17.65 1.30 -5.72
C ALA A 72 17.90 -0.15 -6.19
N ALA A 73 16.85 -0.96 -6.35
CA ALA A 73 16.96 -2.32 -6.87
C ALA A 73 17.41 -2.35 -8.34
N LYS A 74 17.05 -1.35 -9.14
CA LYS A 74 17.51 -1.24 -10.54
C LYS A 74 18.96 -0.79 -10.64
N GLU A 75 19.40 0.11 -9.75
CA GLU A 75 20.79 0.56 -9.66
C GLU A 75 21.74 -0.55 -9.22
N GLU A 76 21.30 -1.42 -8.31
CA GLU A 76 22.02 -2.64 -7.90
C GLU A 76 22.28 -3.58 -9.09
N GLY A 77 21.37 -3.57 -10.07
CA GLY A 77 21.43 -4.42 -11.25
C GLY A 77 20.88 -5.83 -11.00
N PHE A 78 20.77 -6.60 -12.08
CA PHE A 78 20.24 -7.95 -12.05
C PHE A 78 21.20 -8.92 -12.73
N PRO A 79 21.28 -10.17 -12.26
CA PRO A 79 22.12 -11.18 -12.90
C PRO A 79 21.69 -11.44 -14.34
N THR A 80 22.65 -11.68 -15.21
CA THR A 80 22.42 -11.92 -16.65
C THR A 80 22.57 -13.40 -17.04
N GLY A 81 23.37 -14.16 -16.28
CA GLY A 81 23.54 -15.60 -16.46
C GLY A 81 22.24 -16.37 -16.20
N VAL A 82 22.01 -17.48 -16.91
CA VAL A 82 20.82 -18.34 -16.69
C VAL A 82 20.85 -18.93 -15.28
N GLU A 83 21.97 -19.54 -14.88
CA GLU A 83 22.15 -20.18 -13.57
C GLU A 83 22.13 -19.18 -12.41
N GLU A 84 22.76 -18.02 -12.59
CA GLU A 84 22.74 -16.93 -11.61
C GLU A 84 21.33 -16.37 -11.41
N ARG A 85 20.53 -16.27 -12.49
CA ARG A 85 19.13 -15.83 -12.41
C ARG A 85 18.26 -16.81 -11.66
N GLU A 86 18.45 -18.11 -11.85
CA GLU A 86 17.69 -19.14 -11.12
C GLU A 86 18.02 -19.12 -9.62
N THR A 87 19.31 -19.01 -9.27
CA THR A 87 19.75 -18.88 -7.88
C THR A 87 19.16 -17.62 -7.25
N PHE A 88 19.34 -16.47 -7.91
CA PHE A 88 18.79 -15.20 -7.43
C PHE A 88 17.28 -15.24 -7.29
N PHE A 89 16.56 -15.84 -8.24
CA PHE A 89 15.11 -16.01 -8.16
C PHE A 89 14.70 -16.78 -6.90
N ASN A 90 15.33 -17.93 -6.64
CA ASN A 90 15.03 -18.75 -5.46
C ASN A 90 15.32 -18.01 -4.16
N ASP A 91 16.44 -17.29 -4.09
CA ASP A 91 16.81 -16.47 -2.94
C ASP A 91 15.79 -15.36 -2.68
N GLN A 92 15.33 -14.68 -3.73
CA GLN A 92 14.33 -13.61 -3.61
C GLN A 92 12.95 -14.14 -3.24
N VAL A 93 12.52 -15.28 -3.80
CA VAL A 93 11.24 -15.89 -3.42
C VAL A 93 11.27 -16.35 -1.96
N GLY A 94 12.35 -17.01 -1.52
CA GLY A 94 12.51 -17.44 -0.13
C GLY A 94 12.56 -16.26 0.85
N ALA A 95 13.27 -15.18 0.49
CA ALA A 95 13.28 -13.96 1.27
C ALA A 95 11.88 -13.31 1.33
N GLY A 96 11.17 -13.26 0.20
CA GLY A 96 9.81 -12.73 0.09
C GLY A 96 8.82 -13.49 0.97
N GLU A 97 8.88 -14.83 0.97
CA GLU A 97 8.04 -15.68 1.81
C GLU A 97 8.34 -15.48 3.30
N MET A 98 9.61 -15.46 3.69
CA MET A 98 10.00 -15.21 5.08
C MET A 98 9.55 -13.84 5.58
N LEU A 99 9.71 -12.79 4.77
CA LEU A 99 9.30 -11.43 5.10
C LEU A 99 7.77 -11.25 5.07
N SER A 100 7.06 -12.09 4.30
CA SER A 100 5.59 -12.07 4.24
C SER A 100 4.92 -12.57 5.51
N ALA A 101 5.66 -13.27 6.39
CA ALA A 101 5.15 -13.75 7.66
C ALA A 101 4.81 -12.61 8.66
N ASP A 102 5.48 -11.45 8.53
CA ASP A 102 5.24 -10.27 9.35
C ASP A 102 4.63 -9.12 8.52
N PRO A 103 3.47 -8.57 8.92
CA PRO A 103 2.91 -7.36 8.29
C PRO A 103 3.89 -6.18 8.20
N ALA A 104 4.85 -6.04 9.12
CA ALA A 104 5.86 -4.99 9.06
C ALA A 104 6.83 -5.18 7.88
N GLY A 105 7.07 -6.43 7.47
CA GLY A 105 7.94 -6.81 6.36
C GLY A 105 7.28 -6.72 4.97
N ALA A 106 6.00 -6.35 4.89
CA ALA A 106 5.23 -6.41 3.63
C ALA A 106 5.86 -5.64 2.46
N MET A 107 6.50 -4.50 2.74
CA MET A 107 7.15 -3.69 1.71
C MET A 107 8.46 -4.32 1.20
N ASP A 108 9.21 -4.98 2.08
CA ASP A 108 10.44 -5.69 1.71
C ASP A 108 10.13 -7.04 1.04
N ALA A 109 9.07 -7.72 1.48
CA ALA A 109 8.53 -8.90 0.81
C ALA A 109 8.13 -8.59 -0.63
N ALA A 110 7.37 -7.50 -0.85
CA ALA A 110 6.98 -7.06 -2.18
C ALA A 110 8.20 -6.74 -3.06
N LEU A 111 9.24 -6.13 -2.48
CA LEU A 111 10.48 -5.84 -3.21
C LEU A 111 11.19 -7.12 -3.65
N ALA A 112 11.25 -8.13 -2.78
CA ALA A 112 11.84 -9.42 -3.12
C ALA A 112 11.06 -10.12 -4.24
N PHE A 113 9.72 -10.15 -4.18
CA PHE A 113 8.90 -10.68 -5.27
C PHE A 113 9.05 -9.91 -6.58
N TYR A 114 9.19 -8.58 -6.53
CA TYR A 114 9.51 -7.74 -7.70
C TYR A 114 10.88 -8.12 -8.31
N LYS A 115 11.92 -8.28 -7.47
CA LYS A 115 13.24 -8.72 -7.93
C LYS A 115 13.18 -10.11 -8.57
N GLY A 116 12.39 -11.03 -8.02
CA GLY A 116 12.11 -12.33 -8.62
C GLY A 116 11.42 -12.23 -9.99
N LEU A 117 10.41 -11.38 -10.12
CA LEU A 117 9.73 -11.13 -11.42
C LEU A 117 10.70 -10.62 -12.49
N LYS A 118 11.71 -9.84 -12.10
CA LYS A 118 12.67 -9.24 -13.04
C LYS A 118 13.60 -10.22 -13.71
N VAL A 119 13.98 -11.26 -12.99
CA VAL A 119 14.90 -12.29 -13.50
C VAL A 119 14.15 -13.44 -14.17
N TYR A 120 12.83 -13.53 -13.98
CA TYR A 120 12.01 -14.62 -14.50
C TYR A 120 11.73 -14.46 -16.01
N PRO A 121 11.84 -15.53 -16.82
CA PRO A 121 11.66 -15.44 -18.28
C PRO A 121 10.24 -15.07 -18.73
N ALA A 122 9.22 -15.45 -17.95
CA ALA A 122 7.80 -15.26 -18.26
C ALA A 122 7.04 -14.60 -17.09
N PRO A 123 7.30 -13.31 -16.79
CA PRO A 123 6.77 -12.66 -15.58
C PRO A 123 5.24 -12.66 -15.50
N GLY A 124 4.53 -12.65 -16.64
CA GLY A 124 3.07 -12.74 -16.69
C GLY A 124 2.48 -14.05 -16.15
N GLU A 125 3.21 -15.16 -16.23
CA GLU A 125 2.78 -16.43 -15.63
C GLU A 125 3.04 -16.44 -14.13
N LEU A 126 4.19 -15.93 -13.71
CA LEU A 126 4.58 -15.85 -12.31
C LEU A 126 3.65 -14.95 -11.49
N VAL A 127 3.18 -13.83 -12.06
CA VAL A 127 2.17 -12.97 -11.41
C VAL A 127 0.89 -13.73 -11.07
N LYS A 128 0.45 -14.66 -11.93
CA LYS A 128 -0.75 -15.49 -11.66
C LYS A 128 -0.54 -16.44 -10.49
N ILE A 129 0.67 -16.93 -10.30
CA ILE A 129 1.01 -17.78 -9.15
C ILE A 129 0.96 -16.93 -7.89
N TYR A 130 1.59 -15.75 -7.91
CA TYR A 130 1.58 -14.84 -6.76
C TYR A 130 0.18 -14.38 -6.36
N ASP A 131 -0.72 -14.15 -7.32
CA ASP A 131 -2.12 -13.78 -7.04
C ASP A 131 -2.84 -14.83 -6.16
N ASN A 132 -2.41 -16.09 -6.23
CA ASN A 132 -2.99 -17.19 -5.45
C ASN A 132 -2.22 -17.52 -4.17
N THR A 133 -0.92 -17.23 -4.10
CA THR A 133 -0.05 -17.67 -2.98
C THR A 133 0.34 -16.54 -2.02
N VAL A 134 0.38 -15.29 -2.49
CA VAL A 134 0.87 -14.14 -1.71
C VAL A 134 -0.30 -13.36 -1.09
N PRO A 135 -0.21 -12.93 0.17
CA PRO A 135 -1.24 -12.10 0.80
C PRO A 135 -1.54 -10.79 0.05
N LYS A 136 -2.82 -10.43 -0.04
CA LYS A 136 -3.30 -9.22 -0.73
C LYS A 136 -2.56 -7.91 -0.39
N PRO A 137 -2.22 -7.60 0.88
CA PRO A 137 -1.49 -6.37 1.20
C PRO A 137 -0.12 -6.26 0.54
N ILE A 138 0.54 -7.39 0.26
CA ILE A 138 1.84 -7.45 -0.42
C ILE A 138 1.62 -7.32 -1.93
N LEU A 139 0.58 -7.97 -2.47
CA LEU A 139 0.20 -7.84 -3.89
C LEU A 139 -0.13 -6.40 -4.27
N ASP A 140 -0.82 -5.65 -3.41
CA ASP A 140 -1.14 -4.24 -3.66
C ASP A 140 0.14 -3.39 -3.79
N ILE A 141 1.15 -3.66 -2.94
CA ILE A 141 2.46 -2.98 -3.01
C ILE A 141 3.22 -3.41 -4.27
N LEU A 142 3.20 -4.70 -4.59
CA LEU A 142 3.83 -5.26 -5.78
C LEU A 142 3.22 -4.66 -7.06
N ALA A 143 1.90 -4.47 -7.09
CA ALA A 143 1.21 -3.82 -8.20
C ALA A 143 1.67 -2.36 -8.39
N ASP A 144 1.86 -1.61 -7.29
CA ASP A 144 2.43 -0.26 -7.35
C ASP A 144 3.88 -0.27 -7.90
N MET A 145 4.71 -1.24 -7.51
CA MET A 145 6.08 -1.42 -8.03
C MET A 145 6.09 -1.74 -9.53
N ILE A 146 5.22 -2.66 -9.95
CA ILE A 146 5.01 -3.05 -11.35
C ILE A 146 4.55 -1.86 -12.19
N ALA A 147 3.56 -1.10 -11.70
CA ALA A 147 3.00 0.04 -12.42
C ALA A 147 4.03 1.16 -12.61
N TYR A 148 4.95 1.32 -11.64
CA TYR A 148 6.08 2.23 -11.76
C TYR A 148 7.11 1.74 -12.78
N ASP A 149 7.39 0.44 -12.80
CA ASP A 149 8.40 -0.12 -13.69
C ASP A 149 7.87 -0.58 -15.05
N LYS A 150 7.87 0.35 -16.00
CA LYS A 150 7.49 0.12 -17.40
C LYS A 150 8.37 -0.86 -18.17
N THR A 151 9.53 -1.25 -17.64
CA THR A 151 10.43 -2.21 -18.31
C THR A 151 10.03 -3.66 -18.05
N LEU A 152 9.12 -3.92 -17.11
CA LEU A 152 8.58 -5.26 -16.85
C LEU A 152 7.38 -5.50 -17.77
N ASP A 153 7.54 -6.32 -18.80
CA ASP A 153 6.44 -6.70 -19.69
C ASP A 153 5.67 -7.90 -19.14
N ILE A 154 4.58 -7.63 -18.44
CA ILE A 154 3.69 -8.63 -17.82
C ILE A 154 2.57 -9.05 -18.79
N ARG A 155 2.49 -8.43 -19.97
CA ARG A 155 1.46 -8.80 -20.93
C ARG A 155 1.68 -10.27 -21.32
N PRO A 156 0.59 -11.06 -21.41
CA PRO A 156 0.72 -12.38 -21.98
C PRO A 156 1.32 -12.19 -23.38
N ARG A 157 2.49 -12.78 -23.62
CA ARG A 157 3.09 -12.82 -24.94
C ARG A 157 2.07 -13.55 -25.80
N SER A 158 1.26 -12.81 -26.55
CA SER A 158 0.48 -13.42 -27.61
C SER A 158 1.53 -14.06 -28.51
N ALA A 159 1.50 -15.39 -28.58
CA ALA A 159 2.08 -16.11 -29.70
C ALA A 159 1.24 -15.74 -30.93
N GLY A 160 1.33 -14.49 -31.36
CA GLY A 160 0.69 -13.92 -32.52
C GLY A 160 1.77 -13.70 -33.56
N HIS A 161 2.27 -14.78 -34.14
CA HIS A 161 2.71 -14.73 -35.52
C HIS A 161 1.46 -14.30 -36.29
N GLY A 162 1.38 -13.01 -36.60
CA GLY A 162 0.26 -12.49 -37.39
C GLY A 162 0.27 -13.22 -38.71
N PHE A 163 -0.71 -14.11 -38.91
CA PHE A 163 -1.11 -14.50 -40.25
C PHE A 163 -1.57 -13.20 -40.93
N ASP A 164 -0.69 -12.64 -41.76
CA ASP A 164 -0.99 -11.48 -42.56
C ASP A 164 -2.03 -11.90 -43.60
N LEU A 165 -3.28 -11.45 -43.40
CA LEU A 165 -4.39 -11.76 -44.30
C LEU A 165 -4.15 -11.19 -45.71
N ALA A 166 -3.14 -10.33 -45.88
CA ALA A 166 -2.67 -9.81 -47.15
C ALA A 166 -1.87 -10.83 -48.00
N ASP A 167 -1.43 -11.95 -47.42
CA ASP A 167 -0.62 -12.96 -48.11
C ASP A 167 -1.44 -14.19 -48.56
N MET A 168 -2.79 -14.10 -48.54
CA MET A 168 -3.63 -15.12 -49.15
C MET A 168 -3.59 -14.99 -50.68
N PRO A 169 -3.13 -16.01 -51.43
CA PRO A 169 -3.25 -16.01 -52.88
C PRO A 169 -4.73 -15.97 -53.26
N SER A 170 -5.13 -14.93 -54.01
CA SER A 170 -6.48 -14.82 -54.56
C SER A 170 -6.72 -16.00 -55.50
N VAL A 171 -7.42 -17.02 -55.02
CA VAL A 171 -7.95 -18.09 -55.87
C VAL A 171 -9.04 -17.46 -56.73
N GLY A 172 -8.67 -17.17 -57.98
CA GLY A 172 -9.58 -16.73 -59.02
C GLY A 172 -10.65 -17.79 -59.23
N LEU A 173 -11.91 -17.41 -59.03
CA LEU A 173 -13.06 -18.13 -59.52
C LEU A 173 -13.40 -17.52 -60.87
N ASP A 174 -13.01 -18.23 -61.94
CA ASP A 174 -13.66 -18.15 -63.26
C ASP A 174 -15.12 -18.60 -63.15
#